data_AF-A0A920NI59-F1
#
_entry.id   AF-A0A920NI59-F1
#
_cell.length_a   1.000
_cell.length_b   1.000
_cell.length_c   1.000
_cell.angle_alpha   90.00
_cell.angle_beta   90.00
_cell.angle_gamma   90.00
#
_symmetry.space_group_name_H-M   'P 1'
#
loop_
_entity.id
_entity.type
_entity.pdbx_description
1 polymer ?
#
loop_
_entity_poly.entity_id
_entity_poly.type
_entity_poly.pdbx_seq_one_letter_code
_entity_poly.pdbx_strand_id
1 'polypeptide(L)'
;MNDHLIIAGEKFNSRLMVGTGKHRNFDEMVKSIDASGAEIITVAIRRLDLKSTNKKNILDYFDWDKYTILPNTAGCATAEEAILTAKLAREVTGSNWIKLEVIPDKKWLLPDQLEPSKQLQN
;
A
#
# COMPACT_ATOMS: atom_id res chain seq x y z
N MET A 1 20.56 9.19 21.00
CA MET A 1 19.95 7.87 20.74
C MET A 1 19.06 8.06 19.53
N ASN A 2 19.27 7.33 18.43
CA ASN A 2 18.41 7.45 17.26
C ASN A 2 17.11 6.69 17.53
N ASP A 3 15.99 7.40 17.49
CA ASP A 3 14.65 6.87 17.76
C ASP A 3 14.02 6.29 16.49
N HIS A 4 14.55 5.14 16.06
CA HIS A 4 14.06 4.47 14.85
C HIS A 4 12.69 3.81 15.08
N LEU A 5 11.86 3.84 14.04
CA LEU A 5 10.65 3.01 13.96
C LEU A 5 11.04 1.61 13.47
N ILE A 6 10.67 0.57 14.22
CA ILE A 6 10.93 -0.82 13.84
C ILE A 6 9.61 -1.52 13.51
N ILE A 7 9.48 -2.06 12.29
CA ILE A 7 8.31 -2.83 11.85
C ILE A 7 8.80 -4.12 11.23
N ALA A 8 8.34 -5.27 11.76
CA ALA A 8 8.70 -6.60 11.28
C ALA A 8 10.22 -6.82 11.06
N GLY A 9 11.06 -6.23 11.91
CA GLY A 9 12.52 -6.35 11.86
C GLY A 9 13.23 -5.27 11.02
N GLU A 10 12.51 -4.57 10.15
CA GLU A 10 13.05 -3.47 9.35
C GLU A 10 13.08 -2.16 10.13
N LYS A 11 14.11 -1.34 9.90
CA LYS A 11 14.36 -0.07 10.60
C LYS A 11 14.06 1.11 9.69
N PHE A 12 13.30 2.08 10.21
CA PHE A 12 12.98 3.34 9.52
C PHE A 12 13.40 4.53 10.38
N ASN A 13 13.94 5.55 9.74
CA ASN A 13 14.23 6.85 10.33
C ASN A 13 12.97 7.71 10.45
N SER A 14 12.07 7.57 9.48
CA SER A 14 10.81 8.31 9.39
C SER A 14 9.68 7.53 10.05
N ARG A 15 8.87 8.24 10.83
CA ARG A 15 7.60 7.73 11.38
C ARG A 15 6.41 8.06 10.49
N LEU A 16 6.64 8.75 9.37
CA LEU A 16 5.61 9.15 8.42
C LEU A 16 5.51 8.11 7.29
N MET A 17 4.31 7.58 7.09
CA MET A 17 3.96 6.75 5.95
C MET A 17 3.03 7.55 5.03
N VAL A 18 3.25 7.49 3.72
CA VAL A 18 2.50 8.32 2.76
C VAL A 18 1.76 7.45 1.76
N GLY A 19 0.53 7.83 1.42
CA GLY A 19 -0.25 7.19 0.36
C GLY A 19 -0.06 7.88 -0.98
N THR A 20 -0.29 7.13 -2.04
CA THR A 20 -0.12 7.58 -3.44
C THR A 20 -1.40 8.13 -4.09
N GLY A 21 -2.51 8.13 -3.35
CA GLY A 21 -3.79 8.62 -3.85
C GLY A 21 -3.94 10.13 -3.79
N LYS A 22 -4.88 10.67 -4.60
CA LYS A 22 -5.35 12.07 -4.56
C LYS A 22 -4.35 13.16 -5.00
N HIS A 23 -3.19 12.78 -5.55
CA HIS A 23 -2.31 13.74 -6.22
C HIS A 23 -2.83 14.10 -7.62
N ARG A 24 -2.57 15.32 -8.08
CA ARG A 24 -3.02 15.82 -9.39
C ARG A 24 -2.34 15.08 -10.55
N ASN A 25 -1.07 14.73 -10.38
CA ASN A 25 -0.27 13.95 -11.33
C ASN A 25 0.88 13.24 -10.59
N PHE A 26 1.57 12.34 -11.29
CA PHE A 26 2.63 11.51 -10.69
C PHE A 26 3.90 12.31 -10.34
N ASP A 27 4.28 13.32 -11.12
CA ASP A 27 5.47 14.12 -10.82
C ASP A 27 5.32 14.90 -9.51
N GLU A 28 4.13 15.45 -9.26
CA GLU A 28 3.81 16.12 -8.00
C GLU A 28 3.75 15.14 -6.83
N MET A 29 3.23 13.93 -7.06
CA MET A 29 3.24 12.87 -6.05
C MET A 29 4.66 12.52 -5.62
N VAL A 30 5.56 12.25 -6.56
CA VAL A 30 6.96 11.91 -6.27
C VAL A 30 7.63 13.04 -5.49
N LYS A 31 7.50 14.29 -5.96
CA LYS A 31 8.04 15.46 -5.25
C LYS A 31 7.48 15.62 -3.84
N SER A 32 6.19 15.38 -3.65
CA SER A 32 5.55 15.46 -2.33
C SER A 32 6.06 14.37 -1.39
N ILE A 33 6.24 13.15 -1.89
CA ILE A 33 6.76 12.02 -1.10
C ILE A 33 8.23 12.26 -0.76
N ASP A 34 9.04 12.70 -1.72
CA ASP A 34 10.44 13.09 -1.52
C ASP A 34 10.57 14.14 -0.42
N ALA A 35 9.80 15.22 -0.52
CA ALA A 35 9.82 16.31 0.44
C ALA A 35 9.32 15.89 1.84
N SER A 36 8.47 14.87 1.92
CA SER A 36 7.95 14.36 3.20
C SER A 36 8.99 13.58 4.02
N GLY A 37 10.05 13.08 3.38
CA GLY A 37 11.02 12.18 4.02
C GLY A 37 10.43 10.84 4.44
N ALA A 38 9.27 10.44 3.91
CA ALA A 38 8.67 9.13 4.17
C ALA A 38 9.52 8.03 3.54
N GLU A 39 9.72 6.93 4.27
CA GLU A 39 10.43 5.75 3.78
C GLU A 39 9.45 4.62 3.41
N ILE A 40 8.19 4.69 3.87
CA ILE A 40 7.14 3.71 3.58
C ILE A 40 6.05 4.39 2.73
N ILE A 41 5.79 3.81 1.55
CA ILE A 41 4.80 4.31 0.60
C ILE A 41 3.69 3.29 0.42
N THR A 42 2.44 3.72 0.56
CA THR A 42 1.28 2.83 0.37
C THR A 42 0.69 2.92 -1.04
N VAL A 43 0.46 1.75 -1.65
CA VAL A 43 -0.02 1.63 -3.04
C VAL A 43 -1.24 0.72 -3.12
N ALA A 44 -2.29 1.18 -3.80
CA ALA A 44 -3.50 0.40 -4.04
C ALA A 44 -3.36 -0.45 -5.31
N ILE A 45 -3.21 -1.76 -5.15
CA ILE A 45 -2.89 -2.69 -6.26
C ILE A 45 -4.03 -2.83 -7.27
N ARG A 46 -5.28 -2.75 -6.83
CA ARG A 46 -6.47 -2.84 -7.71
C ARG A 46 -6.54 -1.73 -8.78
N ARG A 47 -5.75 -0.66 -8.65
CA ARG A 47 -5.74 0.49 -9.57
C ARG A 47 -4.61 0.43 -10.60
N LEU A 48 -3.76 -0.59 -10.56
CA LEU A 48 -2.67 -0.75 -11.52
C LEU A 48 -3.21 -1.33 -12.83
N ASP A 49 -2.98 -0.61 -13.93
CA ASP A 49 -3.18 -1.17 -15.26
C ASP A 49 -1.98 -2.06 -15.61
N LEU A 50 -2.08 -3.34 -15.24
CA LEU A 50 -1.04 -4.35 -15.52
C LEU A 50 -1.10 -4.88 -16.96
N LYS A 51 -2.10 -4.50 -17.76
CA LYS A 51 -2.27 -4.98 -19.14
C LYS A 51 -1.57 -4.08 -20.15
N SER A 52 -1.44 -2.80 -19.85
CA SER A 52 -0.83 -1.83 -20.75
C SER A 52 0.70 -1.81 -20.58
N THR A 53 1.42 -2.65 -21.31
CA THR A 53 2.90 -2.68 -21.33
C THR A 53 3.54 -1.37 -21.82
N ASN A 54 2.79 -0.52 -22.52
CA ASN A 54 3.29 0.73 -23.10
C ASN A 54 3.02 1.98 -22.23
N LYS A 55 2.48 1.83 -21.02
CA LYS A 55 2.23 2.96 -20.12
C LYS A 55 2.90 2.72 -18.78
N LYS A 56 3.59 3.74 -18.28
CA LYS A 56 4.11 3.73 -16.91
C LYS A 56 2.95 3.61 -15.93
N ASN A 57 3.06 2.69 -14.99
CA ASN A 57 2.19 2.59 -13.82
C ASN A 57 2.85 3.27 -12.62
N ILE A 58 2.13 3.39 -11.50
CA ILE A 58 2.61 4.11 -10.31
C ILE A 58 3.94 3.59 -9.75
N LEU A 59 4.20 2.29 -9.90
CA LEU A 59 5.39 1.64 -9.37
C LEU A 59 6.64 2.03 -10.15
N ASP A 60 6.48 2.43 -11.41
CA ASP A 60 7.58 2.88 -12.28
C ASP A 60 8.08 4.30 -11.92
N TYR A 61 7.41 4.97 -10.97
CA TYR A 61 7.78 6.29 -10.49
C TYR A 61 8.57 6.26 -9.17
N PHE A 62 8.69 5.09 -8.53
CA PHE A 62 9.40 4.97 -7.25
C PHE A 62 10.73 4.26 -7.42
N ASP A 63 11.72 4.79 -6.71
CA ASP A 63 12.99 4.12 -6.49
C ASP A 63 12.80 3.05 -5.40
N TRP A 64 12.87 1.78 -5.80
CA TRP A 64 12.66 0.63 -4.92
C TRP A 64 13.81 0.40 -3.94
N ASP A 65 14.99 0.98 -4.19
CA ASP A 65 16.11 0.94 -3.24
C ASP A 65 15.95 2.01 -2.15
N LYS A 66 15.19 3.07 -2.44
CA LYS A 66 14.91 4.17 -1.50
C LYS A 66 13.67 3.94 -0.65
N TYR A 67 12.64 3.30 -1.19
CA TYR A 67 11.33 3.21 -0.55
C TYR A 67 10.89 1.78 -0.29
N THR A 68 10.34 1.56 0.90
CA THR A 68 9.57 0.35 1.19
C THR A 68 8.14 0.51 0.67
N ILE A 69 7.79 -0.29 -0.34
CA ILE A 69 6.44 -0.35 -0.88
C ILE A 69 5.54 -1.22 0.01
N LEU A 70 4.50 -0.59 0.55
CA LEU A 70 3.47 -1.23 1.38
C LEU A 70 2.17 -1.31 0.58
N PRO A 71 1.91 -2.41 -0.15
CA PRO A 71 0.65 -2.57 -0.85
C PRO A 71 -0.53 -2.59 0.13
N ASN A 72 -1.70 -2.19 -0.33
CA ASN A 72 -2.93 -2.22 0.46
C ASN A 72 -4.09 -2.88 -0.28
N THR A 73 -5.10 -3.30 0.48
CA THR A 73 -6.33 -3.90 -0.04
C THR A 73 -7.46 -2.88 -0.19
N ALA A 74 -7.15 -1.59 -0.42
CA ALA A 74 -8.15 -0.55 -0.53
C ALA A 74 -9.22 -0.88 -1.58
N GLY A 75 -10.48 -0.67 -1.20
CA GLY A 75 -11.64 -0.97 -2.03
C GLY A 75 -12.13 -2.42 -1.95
N CYS A 76 -11.52 -3.28 -1.12
CA CYS A 76 -12.07 -4.59 -0.79
C CYS A 76 -13.19 -4.46 0.25
N ALA A 77 -14.32 -5.11 0.00
CA ALA A 77 -15.47 -5.10 0.90
C ALA A 77 -15.55 -6.35 1.79
N THR A 78 -14.89 -7.44 1.41
CA THR A 78 -14.88 -8.71 2.15
C THR A 78 -13.46 -9.21 2.38
N ALA A 79 -13.28 -10.17 3.30
CA ALA A 79 -11.99 -10.80 3.53
C ALA A 79 -11.49 -11.57 2.31
N GLU A 80 -12.36 -12.26 1.58
CA GLU A 80 -11.98 -13.01 0.38
C GLU A 80 -11.38 -12.09 -0.69
N GLU A 81 -11.98 -10.91 -0.90
CA GLU A 81 -11.42 -9.89 -1.80
C GLU A 81 -10.06 -9.38 -1.31
N ALA A 82 -9.92 -9.17 -0.01
CA ALA A 82 -8.67 -8.70 0.59
C ALA A 82 -7.56 -9.75 0.48
N ILE A 83 -7.84 -11.03 0.74
CA ILE A 83 -6.90 -12.15 0.56
C ILE A 83 -6.43 -12.23 -0.88
N LEU A 84 -7.36 -12.20 -1.84
CA LEU A 84 -7.01 -12.25 -3.25
C LEU A 84 -6.14 -11.06 -3.64
N THR A 85 -6.51 -9.86 -3.20
CA THR A 85 -5.75 -8.64 -3.45
C THR A 85 -4.35 -8.70 -2.82
N ALA A 86 -4.22 -9.24 -1.61
CA ALA A 86 -2.93 -9.42 -0.94
C ALA A 86 -2.03 -10.43 -1.67
N LYS A 87 -2.58 -11.53 -2.17
CA LYS A 87 -1.85 -12.50 -3.00
C LYS A 87 -1.33 -11.82 -4.27
N LEU A 88 -2.19 -11.11 -4.99
CA LEU A 88 -1.80 -10.36 -6.20
C LEU A 88 -0.75 -9.28 -5.90
N ALA A 89 -0.92 -8.56 -4.78
CA ALA A 89 0.02 -7.55 -4.34
C ALA A 89 1.43 -8.10 -4.16
N ARG A 90 1.55 -9.27 -3.53
CA ARG A 90 2.82 -9.96 -3.33
C ARG A 90 3.45 -10.34 -4.67
N GLU A 91 2.69 -10.88 -5.61
CA GLU A 91 3.22 -11.23 -6.94
C GLU A 91 3.69 -10.00 -7.73
N VAL A 92 3.00 -8.86 -7.60
CA VAL A 92 3.35 -7.63 -8.32
C VAL A 92 4.52 -6.88 -7.69
N THR A 93 4.62 -6.88 -6.36
CA THR A 93 5.58 -6.03 -5.63
C THR A 93 6.75 -6.81 -5.01
N GLY A 94 6.66 -8.13 -4.93
CA GLY A 94 7.59 -8.96 -4.15
C GLY A 94 7.51 -8.73 -2.63
N SER A 95 6.65 -7.81 -2.16
CA SER A 95 6.55 -7.46 -0.75
C SER A 95 5.78 -8.53 0.03
N ASN A 96 6.35 -8.95 1.17
CA ASN A 96 5.66 -9.80 2.14
C ASN A 96 4.79 -9.01 3.12
N TRP A 97 4.73 -7.69 2.98
CA TRP A 97 3.91 -6.82 3.83
C TRP A 97 2.63 -6.42 3.11
N ILE A 98 1.55 -6.26 3.88
CA ILE A 98 0.27 -5.79 3.37
C ILE A 98 -0.38 -4.86 4.41
N LYS A 99 -0.89 -3.72 3.96
CA LYS A 99 -1.79 -2.88 4.73
C LYS A 99 -3.23 -3.35 4.49
N LEU A 100 -3.74 -4.12 5.44
CA LEU A 100 -5.08 -4.69 5.37
C LEU A 100 -6.14 -3.59 5.57
N GLU A 101 -7.02 -3.48 4.59
CA GLU A 101 -8.20 -2.61 4.58
C GLU A 101 -9.40 -3.41 4.06
N VAL A 102 -10.40 -3.66 4.91
CA VAL A 102 -11.67 -4.28 4.52
C VAL A 102 -12.79 -3.31 4.89
N ILE A 103 -13.41 -2.72 3.88
CA ILE A 103 -14.32 -1.58 4.02
C ILE A 103 -15.60 -1.88 3.23
N PRO A 104 -16.65 -2.41 3.88
CA PRO A 104 -17.90 -2.73 3.21
C PRO A 104 -18.69 -1.46 2.82
N ASP A 105 -18.67 -0.43 3.67
CA ASP A 105 -19.37 0.84 3.41
C ASP A 105 -18.41 1.92 2.86
N LYS A 106 -18.56 2.24 1.58
CA LYS A 106 -17.78 3.26 0.88
C LYS A 106 -18.13 4.70 1.27
N LYS A 107 -19.27 4.94 1.93
CA LYS A 107 -19.69 6.26 2.37
C LYS A 107 -18.86 6.76 3.55
N TRP A 108 -18.69 5.90 4.55
CA TRP A 108 -18.01 6.26 5.79
C TRP A 108 -16.58 5.75 5.89
N LEU A 109 -16.21 4.77 5.05
CA LEU A 109 -14.89 4.16 5.03
C LEU A 109 -14.46 3.53 6.36
N LEU A 110 -15.43 3.10 7.17
CA LEU A 110 -15.17 2.39 8.41
C LEU A 110 -14.79 0.95 8.09
N PRO A 111 -13.76 0.39 8.77
CA PRO A 111 -13.40 -1.00 8.59
C PRO A 111 -14.51 -1.92 9.12
N ASP A 112 -14.65 -3.09 8.52
CA ASP A 112 -15.46 -4.16 9.12
C ASP A 112 -14.80 -4.60 10.43
N GLN A 113 -15.56 -4.55 11.52
CA GLN A 113 -15.13 -4.93 12.86
C GLN A 113 -15.32 -6.42 13.14
N LEU A 114 -16.06 -7.14 12.30
CA LEU A 114 -16.19 -8.60 12.40
C LEU A 114 -14.87 -9.24 11.97
N GLU A 115 -14.01 -9.45 12.97
CA GLU A 115 -12.79 -10.29 12.98
C GLU A 115 -12.37 -10.85 11.61
N PRO A 116 -11.56 -10.11 10.83
CA PRO A 116 -10.87 -10.65 9.66
C PRO A 116 -10.16 -11.98 9.97
N SER A 117 -9.71 -12.16 11.23
CA SER A 117 -9.03 -13.37 11.72
C SER A 117 -9.84 -14.67 11.53
N LYS A 118 -11.16 -14.67 11.65
CA LYS A 118 -11.97 -15.88 11.47
C LYS A 118 -12.13 -16.29 10.00
N GLN A 119 -12.04 -15.33 9.08
CA GLN A 119 -12.18 -15.58 7.64
C GLN A 119 -10.82 -15.85 6.96
N LEU A 120 -9.73 -15.31 7.51
CA LEU A 120 -8.36 -15.47 7.00
C LEU A 120 -7.68 -16.80 7.38
N GLN A 121 -8.31 -17.63 8.22
CA GLN A 121 -7.74 -18.89 8.73
C GLN A 121 -8.11 -20.14 7.90
N ASN A 122 -8.93 -20.01 6.86
CA ASN A 122 -9.37 -21.12 6.00
C ASN A 122 -8.66 -21.11 4.63
#